data_AF-A0A1M5ZH84-F1
#
_entry.id   AF-A0A1M5ZH84-F1
#
_cell.length_a   1.000
_cell.length_b   1.000
_cell.length_c   1.000
_cell.angle_alpha   90.00
_cell.angle_beta   90.00
_cell.angle_gamma   90.00
#
_symmetry.space_group_name_H-M   'P 1'
#
loop_
_entity.id
_entity.type
_entity.pdbx_description
1 polymer ?
#
loop_
_entity_poly.entity_id
_entity_poly.type
_entity_poly.pdbx_seq_one_letter_code
_entity_poly.pdbx_strand_id
1 'polypeptide(L)'
;MNKHIYFSLIAACVMALSGCVNPPPLGQSMNSVRMAQIYNPDATEENVAVIPVGIGERMENAYQGYVGEDKQKASKSQSPVNFIFGGQ
;
A
#
# COMPACT_ATOMS: atom_id res chain seq x y z
N MET A 1 -13.60 13.08 58.17
CA MET A 1 -13.86 13.93 56.98
C MET A 1 -12.70 13.94 55.99
N ASN A 2 -11.44 14.11 56.41
CA ASN A 2 -10.32 14.32 55.48
C ASN A 2 -10.03 13.12 54.56
N LYS A 3 -10.18 11.88 55.04
CA LYS A 3 -9.91 10.67 54.23
C LYS A 3 -10.88 10.52 53.03
N HIS A 4 -12.14 10.94 53.19
CA HIS A 4 -13.14 10.93 52.11
C HIS A 4 -12.88 12.04 51.09
N ILE A 5 -12.34 13.19 51.53
CA ILE A 5 -11.94 14.28 50.65
C ILE A 5 -10.76 13.84 49.77
N TYR A 6 -9.74 13.21 50.35
CA TYR A 6 -8.62 12.66 49.57
C TYR A 6 -9.06 11.58 48.59
N PHE A 7 -9.94 10.68 49.02
CA PHE A 7 -10.48 9.64 48.14
C PHE A 7 -11.25 10.22 46.94
N SER A 8 -12.09 11.24 47.19
CA SER A 8 -12.83 11.96 46.16
C SER A 8 -11.91 12.66 45.16
N LEU A 9 -10.86 13.31 45.66
CA LEU A 9 -9.90 14.07 44.84
C LEU A 9 -9.07 13.15 43.93
N ILE A 10 -8.65 11.98 44.44
CA ILE A 10 -7.94 10.98 43.64
C ILE A 10 -8.84 10.40 42.55
N ALA A 11 -10.10 10.08 42.87
CA ALA A 11 -11.05 9.56 41.89
C ALA A 11 -11.33 10.56 40.75
N ALA A 12 -11.46 11.86 41.08
CA ALA A 12 -11.64 12.91 40.09
C ALA A 12 -10.42 13.05 39.16
N CYS A 13 -9.19 12.96 39.70
CA CYS A 13 -7.98 12.97 38.89
C CYS A 13 -7.89 11.78 37.92
N VAL A 14 -8.28 10.58 38.35
CA VAL A 14 -8.26 9.39 37.49
C VAL A 14 -9.26 9.53 36.33
N MET A 15 -10.46 10.06 36.60
CA MET A 15 -11.45 10.30 35.53
C MET A 15 -11.07 11.45 34.59
N ALA A 16 -10.34 12.45 35.07
CA ALA A 16 -9.81 13.53 34.22
C ALA A 16 -8.66 13.05 33.31
N LEU A 17 -7.88 12.06 33.76
CA LEU A 17 -6.77 11.48 33.01
C LEU A 17 -7.22 10.36 32.06
N SER A 18 -8.39 9.75 32.27
CA SER A 18 -9.03 8.91 31.26
C SER A 18 -9.63 9.79 30.16
N GLY A 19 -8.77 10.36 29.31
CA GLY A 19 -9.20 11.07 28.11
C GLY A 19 -10.06 10.16 27.23
N CYS A 20 -11.08 10.73 26.58
CA CYS A 20 -11.88 10.06 25.56
C CYS A 20 -10.98 9.61 24.40
N VAL A 21 -10.47 8.37 24.46
CA VAL A 21 -9.92 7.72 23.28
C VAL A 21 -11.11 7.15 22.52
N ASN A 22 -11.74 8.00 21.71
CA ASN A 22 -12.49 7.52 20.56
C ASN A 22 -11.65 7.88 19.33
N PRO A 23 -10.58 7.11 19.04
CA PRO A 23 -9.91 7.26 17.75
C PRO A 23 -10.99 7.04 16.68
N PRO A 24 -11.01 7.86 15.61
CA PRO A 24 -11.95 7.61 14.51
C PRO A 24 -11.87 6.13 14.13
N PRO A 25 -13.02 5.47 13.90
CA PRO A 25 -13.03 4.04 13.62
C PRO A 25 -12.01 3.73 12.52
N LEU A 26 -11.16 2.74 12.77
CA LEU A 26 -10.13 2.30 11.84
C LEU A 26 -10.79 2.07 10.46
N GLY A 27 -10.22 2.67 9.41
CA GLY A 27 -10.77 2.58 8.05
C GLY A 27 -11.35 3.87 7.47
N GLN A 28 -11.39 4.99 8.20
CA GLN A 28 -11.81 6.29 7.65
C GLN A 28 -10.98 6.72 6.41
N SER A 29 -9.66 6.47 6.41
CA SER A 29 -8.78 6.77 5.27
C SER A 29 -9.08 5.90 4.05
N MET A 30 -9.39 4.62 4.24
CA MET A 30 -9.78 3.72 3.16
C MET A 30 -11.21 4.01 2.68
N ASN A 31 -12.09 4.44 3.58
CA ASN A 31 -13.43 4.90 3.23
C ASN A 31 -13.38 6.19 2.41
N SER A 32 -12.56 7.17 2.78
CA SER A 32 -12.43 8.40 1.98
C SER A 32 -11.83 8.14 0.59
N VAL A 33 -10.84 7.26 0.49
CA VAL A 33 -10.28 6.82 -0.81
C VAL A 33 -11.34 6.10 -1.64
N ARG A 34 -12.09 5.17 -1.04
CA ARG A 34 -13.18 4.44 -1.71
C ARG A 34 -14.29 5.37 -2.20
N MET A 35 -14.66 6.37 -1.39
CA MET A 35 -15.69 7.36 -1.73
C MET A 35 -15.20 8.37 -2.78
N ALA A 36 -13.90 8.61 -2.88
CA ALA A 36 -13.29 9.45 -3.91
C ALA A 36 -13.13 8.73 -5.27
N GLN A 37 -13.11 7.40 -5.27
CA GLN A 37 -13.08 6.61 -6.49
C GLN A 37 -14.48 6.53 -7.12
N ILE A 38 -14.65 7.13 -8.29
CA ILE A 38 -15.83 6.90 -9.12
C ILE A 38 -15.67 5.51 -9.75
N TYR A 39 -16.35 4.51 -9.19
CA TYR A 39 -16.40 3.18 -9.79
C TYR A 39 -17.32 3.23 -11.02
N ASN A 40 -16.75 3.06 -12.20
CA ASN A 40 -17.53 2.86 -13.42
C ASN A 40 -17.71 1.35 -13.68
N PRO A 41 -18.93 0.79 -13.53
CA PRO A 41 -19.18 -0.63 -13.79
C PRO A 41 -18.96 -1.00 -15.27
N ASP A 42 -19.09 -0.04 -16.17
CA ASP A 42 -19.01 -0.23 -17.62
C ASP A 42 -17.58 0.02 -18.15
N ALA A 43 -16.63 0.37 -17.27
CA ALA A 43 -15.25 0.68 -17.64
C ALA A 43 -14.56 -0.44 -18.45
N THR A 44 -14.95 -1.70 -18.25
CA THR A 44 -14.36 -2.82 -19.01
C THR A 44 -14.84 -2.82 -20.46
N GLU A 45 -16.13 -2.55 -20.68
CA GLU A 45 -16.72 -2.48 -22.02
C GLU A 45 -16.26 -1.23 -22.76
N GLU A 46 -16.25 -0.08 -22.07
CA GLU A 46 -15.79 1.20 -22.61
C GLU A 46 -14.31 1.18 -23.06
N ASN A 47 -13.46 0.43 -22.35
CA ASN A 47 -12.03 0.39 -22.62
C ASN A 47 -11.57 -0.78 -23.51
N VAL A 48 -12.49 -1.58 -24.08
CA VAL A 48 -12.13 -2.79 -24.83
C VAL A 48 -11.19 -2.54 -26.01
N ALA A 49 -11.30 -1.36 -26.64
CA ALA A 49 -10.46 -0.95 -27.77
C ALA A 49 -9.36 0.06 -27.37
N VAL A 50 -9.28 0.42 -26.09
CA VAL A 50 -8.33 1.41 -25.60
C VAL A 50 -7.00 0.72 -25.30
N ILE A 51 -5.99 0.99 -26.13
CA ILE A 51 -4.61 0.58 -25.85
C ILE A 51 -3.97 1.66 -24.98
N PRO A 52 -3.56 1.36 -23.74
CA PRO A 52 -2.94 2.34 -22.86
C PRO A 52 -1.61 2.82 -23.43
N VAL A 53 -1.41 4.14 -23.43
CA VAL A 53 -0.16 4.76 -23.87
C VAL A 53 0.83 4.80 -22.71
N GLY A 54 2.02 4.21 -22.91
CA GLY A 54 3.09 4.19 -21.92
C GLY A 54 3.91 2.90 -22.00
N ILE A 55 5.08 2.90 -21.34
CA ILE A 55 6.01 1.76 -21.33
C ILE A 55 5.66 0.68 -20.30
N GLY A 56 4.53 0.82 -19.59
CA GLY A 56 4.18 -0.09 -18.51
C GLY A 56 5.21 -0.06 -17.37
N GLU A 57 5.70 1.13 -16.99
CA GLU A 57 6.79 1.32 -16.02
C GLU A 57 6.61 0.52 -14.71
N ARG A 58 5.36 0.35 -14.24
CA ARG A 58 5.07 -0.47 -13.06
C ARG A 58 5.38 -1.96 -13.28
N MET A 59 5.09 -2.47 -14.47
CA MET A 59 5.41 -3.84 -14.85
C MET A 59 6.92 -3.99 -15.11
N GLU A 60 7.55 -2.99 -15.73
CA GLU A 60 9.01 -2.96 -15.91
C GLU A 60 9.74 -2.95 -14.57
N ASN A 61 9.36 -2.09 -13.62
CA ASN A 61 9.96 -2.04 -12.29
C ASN A 61 9.73 -3.35 -11.50
N ALA A 62 8.55 -3.96 -11.62
CA ALA A 62 8.28 -5.26 -11.01
C ALA A 62 9.14 -6.37 -11.64
N TYR A 63 9.31 -6.35 -12.96
CA TYR A 63 10.16 -7.27 -13.69
C TYR A 63 11.64 -7.09 -13.31
N GLN A 64 12.13 -5.86 -13.19
CA GLN A 64 13.48 -5.56 -12.73
C GLN A 64 13.74 -6.04 -11.30
N GLY A 65 12.74 -5.94 -10.42
CA GLY A 65 12.83 -6.53 -9.07
C GLY A 65 12.98 -8.04 -9.11
N TYR A 66 12.13 -8.73 -9.88
CA TYR A 66 12.15 -10.19 -10.01
C TYR A 66 13.43 -10.72 -10.68
N VAL A 67 13.81 -10.15 -11.83
CA VAL A 67 14.99 -10.55 -12.60
C VAL A 67 16.29 -10.04 -11.98
N GLY A 68 16.26 -8.89 -11.31
CA GLY A 68 17.42 -8.28 -10.66
C GLY A 68 17.97 -9.12 -9.49
N GLU A 69 17.11 -9.84 -8.79
CA GLU A 69 17.52 -10.80 -7.76
C GLU A 69 18.25 -12.02 -8.36
N ASP A 70 17.88 -12.43 -9.57
CA ASP A 70 18.55 -13.52 -10.29
C ASP A 70 19.92 -13.11 -10.85
N LYS A 71 20.16 -11.82 -11.14
CA LYS A 71 21.47 -11.36 -11.64
C LYS A 71 22.60 -11.48 -10.60
N GLN A 72 22.29 -11.39 -9.29
CA GLN A 72 23.27 -11.70 -8.24
C GLN A 72 23.61 -13.19 -8.17
N LYS A 73 22.68 -14.09 -8.56
CA LYS A 73 22.93 -15.54 -8.62
C LYS A 73 23.55 -15.97 -9.95
N ALA A 74 23.22 -15.31 -11.05
CA ALA A 74 23.67 -15.64 -12.40
C ALA A 74 25.09 -15.13 -12.72
N SER A 75 25.63 -14.16 -11.98
CA SER A 75 27.04 -13.74 -12.13
C SER A 75 28.06 -14.85 -11.80
N LYS A 76 27.63 -16.00 -11.25
CA LYS A 76 28.46 -17.20 -11.05
C LYS A 76 28.35 -18.26 -12.16
N SER A 77 27.53 -18.08 -13.19
CA SER A 77 27.43 -19.05 -14.29
C SER A 77 27.47 -18.32 -15.64
N GLN A 78 28.68 -18.10 -16.13
CA GLN A 78 28.96 -17.52 -17.42
C GLN A 78 28.62 -18.52 -18.55
N SER A 79 27.82 -18.11 -19.53
CA SER A 79 28.01 -18.47 -20.95
C SER A 79 27.21 -17.56 -21.90
N PRO A 80 27.71 -17.30 -23.12
CA PRO A 80 27.38 -16.11 -23.90
C PRO A 80 26.14 -16.27 -24.79
N VAL A 81 25.38 -15.18 -24.88
CA VAL A 81 24.22 -14.98 -25.75
C VAL A 81 24.71 -14.80 -27.20
N ASN A 82 24.58 -15.84 -28.03
CA ASN A 82 24.72 -15.70 -29.49
C ASN A 82 23.83 -16.71 -30.24
N PHE A 83 22.50 -16.56 -30.22
CA PHE A 83 21.63 -17.43 -31.03
C PHE A 83 20.31 -16.86 -31.58
N ILE A 84 19.96 -15.57 -31.43
CA ILE A 84 18.59 -15.12 -31.83
C ILE A 84 18.53 -14.05 -32.95
N PHE A 85 19.60 -13.31 -33.26
CA PHE A 85 19.56 -12.35 -34.37
C PHE A 85 20.85 -12.37 -35.19
N GLY A 86 20.96 -13.36 -36.08
CA GLY A 86 22.08 -13.50 -37.01
C GLY A 86 21.65 -14.26 -38.26
N GLY A 87 20.77 -13.66 -39.05
CA GLY A 87 20.44 -14.09 -40.41
C GLY A 87 20.69 -12.91 -41.34
N GLN A 88 21.55 -13.15 -42.34
CA GLN A 88 21.93 -12.22 -43.41
C GLN A 88 20.72 -11.69 -44.19
#